data_AF-A0A7S1TUN1-F1
#
_entry.id   AF-A0A7S1TUN1-F1
#
_cell.length_a   1.000
_cell.length_b   1.000
_cell.length_c   1.000
_cell.angle_alpha   90.00
_cell.angle_beta   90.00
_cell.angle_gamma   90.00
#
_symmetry.space_group_name_H-M   'P 1'
#
loop_
_entity.id
_entity.type
_entity.pdbx_description
1 polymer ?
#
loop_
_entity_poly.entity_id
_entity_poly.type
_entity_poly.pdbx_seq_one_letter_code
_entity_poly.pdbx_strand_id
1 'polypeptide(L)'
;GSSSGSLDTSKAAAAAEAAAEAAVMEEFMAEVLSTDKLWRLTGTRDLESVETLRLSVDADRMNLNDLGHLLPALCELALYEARLSSLRDLGTGLTALRVLRVPGVGLR
;
A
#
# COMPACT_ATOMS: atom_id res chain seq x y z
N GLY A 1 -32.35 -41.79 -11.84
CA GLY A 1 -31.49 -40.86 -11.09
C GLY A 1 -30.08 -41.40 -11.19
N SER A 2 -29.06 -40.62 -11.49
CA SER A 2 -28.82 -39.33 -10.87
C SER A 2 -27.96 -38.45 -11.77
N SER A 3 -28.31 -37.18 -11.81
CA SER A 3 -27.52 -36.10 -12.39
C SER A 3 -26.63 -35.46 -11.31
N SER A 4 -25.71 -34.62 -11.78
CA SER A 4 -25.01 -33.53 -11.09
C SER A 4 -23.83 -33.85 -10.17
N GLY A 5 -22.64 -33.45 -10.63
CA GLY A 5 -21.40 -33.33 -9.88
C GLY A 5 -20.36 -32.56 -10.69
N SER A 6 -20.73 -31.38 -11.18
CA SER A 6 -19.82 -30.44 -11.83
C SER A 6 -20.04 -29.11 -11.11
N LEU A 7 -18.96 -28.48 -10.62
CA LEU A 7 -18.83 -27.13 -10.02
C LEU A 7 -17.93 -27.18 -8.77
N ASP A 8 -16.61 -27.30 -8.91
CA ASP A 8 -15.68 -26.88 -7.83
C ASP A 8 -14.26 -26.52 -8.31
N THR A 9 -13.93 -26.68 -9.60
CA THR A 9 -12.57 -26.40 -10.10
C THR A 9 -12.28 -24.91 -10.31
N SER A 10 -13.28 -24.03 -10.46
CA SER A 10 -13.04 -22.58 -10.64
C SER A 10 -12.69 -21.81 -9.37
N LYS A 11 -13.19 -22.23 -8.19
CA LYS A 11 -12.92 -21.51 -6.94
C LYS A 11 -11.49 -21.73 -6.43
N ALA A 12 -10.94 -22.92 -6.66
CA ALA A 12 -9.58 -23.27 -6.30
C ALA A 12 -8.54 -22.52 -7.15
N ALA A 13 -8.79 -22.33 -8.45
CA ALA A 13 -7.90 -21.58 -9.34
C ALA A 13 -7.82 -20.09 -8.96
N ALA A 14 -8.97 -19.45 -8.72
CA ALA A 14 -9.02 -18.05 -8.32
C ALA A 14 -8.36 -17.78 -6.96
N ALA A 15 -8.46 -18.73 -6.01
CA ALA A 15 -7.80 -18.63 -4.71
C ALA A 15 -6.27 -18.74 -4.82
N ALA A 16 -5.77 -19.58 -5.73
CA ALA A 16 -4.33 -19.73 -5.95
C ALA A 16 -3.72 -18.48 -6.62
N GLU A 17 -4.44 -17.89 -7.59
CA GLU A 17 -4.04 -16.64 -8.24
C GLU A 17 -4.01 -15.48 -7.24
N ALA A 18 -5.06 -15.33 -6.42
CA ALA A 18 -5.11 -14.31 -5.38
C ALA A 18 -4.01 -14.48 -4.32
N ALA A 19 -3.66 -15.72 -3.96
CA ALA A 19 -2.57 -15.99 -3.02
C ALA A 19 -1.18 -15.63 -3.60
N ALA A 20 -0.97 -15.86 -4.89
CA ALA A 20 0.27 -15.46 -5.56
C ALA A 20 0.38 -13.92 -5.64
N GLU A 21 -0.72 -13.23 -5.97
CA GLU A 21 -0.77 -11.77 -5.97
C GLU A 21 -0.52 -11.19 -4.58
N ALA A 22 -1.12 -11.78 -3.54
CA ALA A 22 -0.90 -11.38 -2.16
C ALA A 22 0.55 -11.60 -1.70
N ALA A 23 1.20 -12.69 -2.13
CA ALA A 23 2.60 -12.94 -1.82
C ALA A 23 3.53 -11.91 -2.47
N VAL A 24 3.27 -11.54 -3.73
CA VAL A 24 4.01 -10.47 -4.43
C VAL A 24 3.79 -9.13 -3.74
N MET A 25 2.54 -8.84 -3.32
CA MET A 25 2.22 -7.63 -2.57
C MET A 25 2.92 -7.61 -1.20
N GLU A 26 2.97 -8.73 -0.49
CA GLU A 26 3.67 -8.85 0.81
C GLU A 26 5.19 -8.63 0.65
N GLU A 27 5.80 -9.20 -0.38
CA GLU A 27 7.22 -8.95 -0.70
C GLU A 27 7.44 -7.46 -1.01
N PHE A 28 6.54 -6.87 -1.80
CA PHE A 28 6.58 -5.45 -2.12
C PHE A 28 6.34 -4.56 -0.89
N MET A 29 5.48 -4.95 0.05
CA MET A 29 5.28 -4.24 1.33
C MET A 29 6.50 -4.36 2.24
N ALA A 30 7.18 -5.51 2.24
CA ALA A 30 8.36 -5.76 3.04
C ALA A 30 9.61 -5.02 2.52
N GLU A 31 9.65 -4.65 1.24
CA GLU A 31 10.74 -3.87 0.65
C GLU A 31 10.82 -2.48 1.29
N VAL A 32 11.97 -2.10 1.88
CA VAL A 32 12.21 -0.78 2.48
C VAL A 32 11.81 0.36 1.53
N LEU A 33 11.24 1.43 2.08
CA LEU A 33 10.80 2.58 1.30
C LEU A 33 12.03 3.31 0.72
N SER A 34 12.30 3.08 -0.57
CA SER A 34 13.43 3.63 -1.32
C SER A 34 12.94 4.56 -2.44
N THR A 35 13.82 5.39 -2.97
CA THR A 35 13.52 6.26 -4.11
C THR A 35 13.08 5.45 -5.33
N ASP A 36 13.74 4.33 -5.61
CA ASP A 36 13.35 3.42 -6.71
C ASP A 36 11.94 2.84 -6.53
N LYS A 37 11.58 2.47 -5.29
CA LYS A 37 10.22 2.02 -4.98
C LYS A 37 9.20 3.14 -5.21
N LEU A 38 9.52 4.37 -4.82
CA LEU A 38 8.67 5.53 -5.07
C LEU A 38 8.51 5.83 -6.55
N TRP A 39 9.55 5.69 -7.36
CA TRP A 39 9.43 5.82 -8.81
C TRP A 39 8.50 4.77 -9.42
N ARG A 40 8.57 3.53 -8.93
CA ARG A 40 7.65 2.46 -9.37
C ARG A 40 6.21 2.73 -8.95
N LEU A 41 5.99 3.28 -7.77
CA LEU A 41 4.66 3.61 -7.23
C LEU A 41 4.03 4.83 -7.89
N THR A 42 4.82 5.86 -8.15
CA THR A 42 4.36 7.14 -8.68
C THR A 42 4.38 7.17 -10.21
N GLY A 43 5.16 6.29 -10.85
CA GLY A 43 5.37 6.27 -12.29
C GLY A 43 6.25 7.41 -12.81
N THR A 44 6.82 8.23 -11.92
CA THR A 44 7.65 9.39 -12.27
C THR A 44 8.97 9.37 -11.52
N ARG A 45 10.01 9.94 -12.13
CA ARG A 45 11.29 10.20 -11.46
C ARG A 45 11.31 11.53 -10.72
N ASP A 46 10.44 12.44 -11.12
CA ASP A 46 10.23 13.72 -10.46
C ASP A 46 9.29 13.51 -9.27
N LEU A 47 9.88 13.20 -8.12
CA LEU A 47 9.16 12.96 -6.88
C LEU A 47 8.69 14.26 -6.21
N GLU A 48 9.33 15.39 -6.52
CA GLU A 48 9.01 16.68 -5.92
C GLU A 48 7.64 17.22 -6.37
N SER A 49 7.17 16.83 -7.56
CA SER A 49 5.85 17.22 -8.10
C SER A 49 4.72 16.24 -7.78
N VAL A 50 5.00 15.16 -7.02
CA VAL A 50 3.98 14.15 -6.69
C VAL A 50 3.02 14.69 -5.63
N GLU A 51 1.80 15.00 -6.05
CA GLU A 51 0.75 15.50 -5.15
C GLU A 51 -0.08 14.38 -4.52
N THR A 52 -0.17 13.23 -5.17
CA THR A 52 -1.03 12.12 -4.74
C THR A 52 -0.26 10.80 -4.71
N LEU A 53 -0.34 10.07 -3.60
CA LEU A 53 0.28 8.76 -3.46
C LEU A 53 -0.71 7.74 -2.89
N ARG A 54 -0.75 6.57 -3.53
CA ARG A 54 -1.39 5.37 -3.02
C ARG A 54 -0.28 4.38 -2.63
N LEU A 55 -0.26 3.98 -1.37
CA LEU A 55 0.79 3.14 -0.81
C LEU A 55 0.17 2.04 0.07
N SER A 56 0.71 0.83 -0.01
CA SER A 56 0.52 -0.18 1.02
C SER A 56 1.75 -0.20 1.92
N VAL A 57 1.56 -0.12 3.22
CA VAL A 57 2.65 0.04 4.19
C VAL A 57 2.41 -0.75 5.46
N ASP A 58 3.46 -1.42 5.91
CA ASP A 58 3.60 -1.90 7.29
C ASP A 58 4.39 -0.87 8.08
N ALA A 59 3.71 -0.07 8.91
CA ALA A 59 4.34 1.02 9.66
C ALA A 59 5.23 0.51 10.80
N ASP A 60 5.13 -0.77 11.18
CA ASP A 60 6.10 -1.41 12.07
C ASP A 60 7.47 -1.60 11.38
N ARG A 61 7.50 -1.53 10.04
CA ARG A 61 8.70 -1.73 9.21
C ARG A 61 9.15 -0.48 8.47
N MET A 62 8.26 0.49 8.26
CA MET A 62 8.54 1.71 7.50
C MET A 62 8.26 2.98 8.28
N ASN A 63 9.25 3.85 8.28
CA ASN A 63 9.06 5.23 8.69
C ASN A 63 8.43 6.02 7.54
N LEU A 64 7.20 6.48 7.71
CA LEU A 64 6.51 7.32 6.74
C LEU A 64 6.97 8.78 6.78
N ASN A 65 7.76 9.19 7.78
CA ASN A 65 8.28 10.55 7.87
C ASN A 65 9.16 10.93 6.67
N ASP A 66 9.88 9.96 6.10
CA ASP A 66 10.77 10.19 4.96
C ASP A 66 10.01 10.51 3.67
N LEU A 67 8.73 10.13 3.57
CA LEU A 67 7.87 10.56 2.46
C LEU A 67 7.72 12.08 2.41
N GLY A 68 7.73 12.76 3.57
CA GLY A 68 7.67 14.22 3.61
C GLY A 68 8.91 14.89 3.01
N HIS A 69 10.07 14.24 3.13
CA HIS A 69 11.31 14.73 2.54
C HIS A 69 11.41 14.38 1.05
N LEU A 70 10.91 13.20 0.65
CA LEU A 70 10.99 12.71 -0.73
C LEU A 70 9.87 13.25 -1.62
N LEU A 71 8.70 13.55 -1.06
CA LEU A 71 7.49 14.01 -1.74
C LEU A 71 6.98 15.31 -1.07
N PRO A 72 7.73 16.42 -1.17
CA PRO A 72 7.38 17.67 -0.49
C PRO A 72 6.03 18.26 -0.93
N ALA A 73 5.56 17.97 -2.16
CA ALA A 73 4.26 18.41 -2.67
C ALA A 73 3.10 17.48 -2.31
N LEU A 74 3.32 16.41 -1.54
CA LEU A 74 2.30 15.40 -1.29
C LEU A 74 1.13 15.97 -0.48
N CYS A 75 0.00 16.13 -1.16
CA CYS A 75 -1.24 16.68 -0.61
C CYS A 75 -2.23 15.57 -0.24
N GLU A 76 -2.22 14.45 -0.96
CA GLU A 76 -3.14 13.34 -0.73
C GLU A 76 -2.39 12.01 -0.58
N LEU A 77 -2.49 11.41 0.61
CA LEU A 77 -1.93 10.09 0.91
C LEU A 77 -3.08 9.12 1.15
N ALA A 78 -3.04 8.00 0.44
CA ALA A 78 -4.00 6.94 0.62
C ALA A 78 -3.28 5.62 0.94
N LEU A 79 -3.52 5.13 2.15
CA LEU A 79 -2.92 3.91 2.69
C LEU A 79 -3.93 2.77 2.62
N TYR A 80 -3.60 1.72 1.89
CA TYR A 80 -4.47 0.55 1.69
C TYR A 80 -3.78 -0.66 2.29
N GLU A 81 -4.55 -1.56 2.91
CA GLU A 81 -4.00 -2.79 3.52
C GLU A 81 -2.86 -2.52 4.51
N ALA A 82 -2.85 -1.31 5.09
CA ALA A 82 -1.76 -0.85 5.91
C ALA A 82 -1.91 -1.31 7.38
N ARG A 83 -0.78 -1.70 7.99
CA ARG A 83 -0.68 -1.92 9.43
C ARG A 83 -0.12 -0.66 10.06
N LEU A 84 -1.01 0.13 10.65
CA LEU A 84 -0.66 1.32 11.42
C LEU A 84 -1.03 1.07 12.88
N SER A 85 -0.04 1.12 13.75
CA SER A 85 -0.22 1.02 15.19
C SER A 85 -0.75 2.34 15.76
N SER A 86 -0.33 3.47 15.20
CA SER A 86 -0.81 4.81 15.54
C SER A 86 -0.70 5.76 14.35
N LEU A 87 -1.53 6.81 14.33
CA LEU A 87 -1.32 7.94 13.40
C LEU A 87 0.03 8.64 13.60
N ARG A 88 0.69 8.46 14.75
CA ARG A 88 2.05 8.98 14.97
C ARG A 88 3.09 8.32 14.06
N ASP A 89 2.82 7.13 13.56
CA ASP A 89 3.73 6.39 12.68
C ASP A 89 3.84 7.06 11.29
N LEU A 90 2.89 7.97 10.96
CA LEU A 90 3.01 8.87 9.80
C LEU A 90 4.12 9.92 9.97
N GLY A 91 4.52 10.21 11.21
CA GLY A 91 5.45 11.28 11.52
C GLY A 91 4.86 12.69 11.30
N THR A 92 5.75 13.68 11.21
CA THR A 92 5.39 15.09 11.03
C THR A 92 5.92 15.69 9.73
N GLY A 93 6.64 14.89 8.92
CA GLY A 93 7.26 15.34 7.67
C GLY A 93 6.27 15.68 6.56
N LEU A 94 5.05 15.15 6.61
CA LEU A 94 4.00 15.34 5.60
C LEU A 94 3.31 16.71 5.73
N THR A 95 4.09 17.79 5.57
CA THR A 95 3.66 19.18 5.86
C THR A 95 2.61 19.72 4.90
N ALA A 96 2.59 19.25 3.65
CA ALA A 96 1.62 19.63 2.64
C ALA A 96 0.35 18.76 2.65
N LEU A 97 0.28 17.74 3.52
CA LEU A 97 -0.80 16.76 3.50
C LEU A 97 -2.12 17.37 3.94
N ARG A 98 -3.12 17.29 3.05
CA ARG A 98 -4.48 17.80 3.25
C ARG A 98 -5.49 16.67 3.36
N VAL A 99 -5.24 15.56 2.69
CA VAL A 99 -6.16 14.42 2.65
C VAL A 99 -5.41 13.14 3.00
N LEU A 100 -5.83 12.50 4.10
CA LEU A 100 -5.40 11.16 4.48
C LEU A 100 -6.56 10.19 4.31
N ARG A 101 -6.38 9.18 3.45
CA ARG A 101 -7.32 8.07 3.28
C ARG A 101 -6.70 6.80 3.83
N VAL A 102 -7.40 6.17 4.75
CA VAL A 102 -6.97 4.93 5.39
C VAL A 102 -8.15 3.94 5.40
N PRO A 103 -8.57 3.43 4.22
CA PRO A 103 -9.64 2.43 4.15
C PRO A 103 -9.24 1.12 4.82
N GLY A 104 -10.08 0.62 5.72
CA GLY A 104 -9.93 -0.72 6.29
C GLY A 104 -8.76 -0.89 7.28
N VAL A 105 -8.11 0.20 7.69
CA VAL A 105 -7.13 0.13 8.78
C VAL A 105 -7.86 -0.11 10.10
N GLY A 106 -7.43 -1.11 10.85
CA GLY A 106 -7.85 -1.29 12.23
C GLY A 106 -7.08 -0.32 13.12
N LEU A 107 -7.35 0.99 13.02
CA LEU A 107 -6.85 1.95 13.99
C LEU A 107 -7.41 1.53 15.36
N ARG A 108 -6.54 0.99 16.21
CA ARG A 108 -6.88 0.55 17.56
C ARG A 108 -6.72 1.68 18.58
#